data_AF-A0A496BH28-F1
#
_entry.id   AF-A0A496BH28-F1
#
_cell.length_a   1.000
_cell.length_b   1.000
_cell.length_c   1.000
_cell.angle_alpha   90.00
_cell.angle_beta   90.00
_cell.angle_gamma   90.00
#
_symmetry.space_group_name_H-M   'P 1'
#
loop_
_entity.id
_entity.type
_entity.pdbx_description
1 polymer ?
#
loop_
_entity_poly.entity_id
_entity_poly.type
_entity_poly.pdbx_seq_one_letter_code
_entity_poly.pdbx_strand_id
1 'polypeptide(L)'
;MENEKVILVETLSKFIEWAAQFSDGQYLFRGVSTESYKIEASAYRRLSEADRNNPNKLLKINKDLIGKARSLGHDQRDAQQLSDLELLAELQHFGAATCLIDFSRSALVALWFACQQGSQTESNGKVFAVRHDDMVRLKTVNPVLIKEDIDYFLEPDENGRYPLYQWQPKLQNNRIIAQQSVFVFSGAQIEAEAECVIDKNSKQDLLTSLDKISGITEANIYPDFDGFARLHAHNKSYIEPDAQDYLRRGIEADQNDNPDDAIEYYTEVIRLDPPDAFIVSIAHSNRGVAYSKKGETGRAIEDYDQTIRLNPESAVAYNNRGYAYRQKGEVERAIEDYDRAIQIRSDNVLFYNNRAIALLHLQEWEKAKSDLTIARNMGVDIVALFRSSFSSIVDFEEKYSIEMPEDIAAMLTPS
;
A
#
# COMPACT_ATOMS: atom_id res chain seq x y z
N MET A 1 17.86 -35.13 14.01
CA MET A 1 17.10 -33.92 14.39
C MET A 1 16.27 -33.54 13.18
N GLU A 2 15.06 -33.03 13.39
CA GLU A 2 13.97 -33.14 12.41
C GLU A 2 14.15 -32.27 11.17
N ASN A 3 13.59 -32.74 10.05
CA ASN A 3 13.74 -32.11 8.73
C ASN A 3 13.17 -30.68 8.71
N GLU A 4 13.98 -29.71 8.33
CA GLU A 4 13.64 -28.29 8.39
C GLU A 4 12.66 -27.87 7.29
N LYS A 5 11.47 -27.44 7.71
CA LYS A 5 10.77 -26.19 7.36
C LYS A 5 10.82 -25.62 5.91
N VAL A 6 11.00 -26.43 4.86
CA VAL A 6 10.77 -25.95 3.48
C VAL A 6 9.26 -25.70 3.28
N ILE A 7 8.87 -24.43 3.13
CA ILE A 7 7.47 -24.03 2.90
C ILE A 7 7.28 -23.67 1.42
N LEU A 8 6.22 -24.20 0.81
CA LEU A 8 5.75 -23.79 -0.52
C LEU A 8 4.81 -22.60 -0.40
N VAL A 9 5.14 -21.52 -1.12
CA VAL A 9 4.41 -20.25 -1.12
C VAL A 9 3.79 -19.99 -2.49
N GLU A 10 2.47 -19.81 -2.46
CA GLU A 10 1.63 -19.60 -3.65
C GLU A 10 0.96 -18.21 -3.66
N THR A 11 0.98 -17.50 -2.53
CA THR A 11 0.30 -16.20 -2.35
C THR A 11 1.15 -15.23 -1.53
N LEU A 12 0.95 -13.93 -1.75
CA LEU A 12 1.77 -12.90 -1.10
C LEU A 12 1.56 -12.89 0.43
N SER A 13 0.33 -13.16 0.89
CA SER A 13 0.03 -13.28 2.33
C SER A 13 0.80 -14.43 2.99
N LYS A 14 0.90 -15.60 2.35
CA LYS A 14 1.72 -16.73 2.84
C LYS A 14 3.21 -16.35 2.89
N PHE A 15 3.70 -15.57 1.92
CA PHE A 15 5.08 -15.07 1.95
C PHE A 15 5.31 -14.11 3.13
N ILE A 16 4.40 -13.16 3.35
CA ILE A 16 4.50 -12.16 4.42
C ILE A 16 4.44 -12.86 5.79
N GLU A 17 3.58 -13.87 5.96
CA GLU A 17 3.53 -14.70 7.16
C GLU A 17 4.87 -15.43 7.43
N TRP A 18 5.46 -16.04 6.39
CA TRP A 18 6.80 -16.64 6.49
C TRP A 18 7.90 -15.60 6.82
N ALA A 19 7.83 -14.40 6.24
CA ALA A 19 8.81 -13.34 6.47
C ALA A 19 8.68 -12.71 7.88
N ALA A 20 7.47 -12.67 8.44
CA ALA A 20 7.18 -12.04 9.73
C ALA A 20 7.95 -12.67 10.90
N GLN A 21 8.30 -13.97 10.83
CA GLN A 21 9.10 -14.64 11.85
C GLN A 21 10.56 -14.12 11.94
N PHE A 22 10.99 -13.29 10.98
CA PHE A 22 12.33 -12.68 10.88
C PHE A 22 12.28 -11.15 11.03
N SER A 23 11.20 -10.62 11.62
CA SER A 23 10.95 -9.18 11.80
C SER A 23 11.76 -8.53 12.94
N ASP A 24 12.50 -9.33 13.71
CA ASP A 24 13.43 -8.88 14.76
C ASP A 24 14.66 -8.10 14.22
N GLY A 25 14.81 -8.04 12.89
CA GLY A 25 15.93 -7.40 12.22
C GLY A 25 17.23 -8.20 12.32
N GLN A 26 17.20 -9.45 12.82
CA GLN A 26 18.38 -10.30 12.94
C GLN A 26 18.75 -11.00 11.62
N TYR A 27 17.96 -10.85 10.55
CA TYR A 27 18.10 -11.63 9.32
C TYR A 27 18.39 -10.79 8.06
N LEU A 28 18.90 -11.49 7.05
CA LEU A 28 19.11 -11.06 5.67
C LEU A 28 18.43 -12.05 4.72
N PHE A 29 17.97 -11.54 3.57
CA PHE A 29 17.24 -12.33 2.58
C PHE A 29 17.94 -12.31 1.21
N ARG A 30 17.96 -13.46 0.53
CA ARG A 30 18.42 -13.60 -0.87
C ARG A 30 17.36 -14.32 -1.69
N GLY A 31 16.94 -13.72 -2.81
CA GLY A 31 16.07 -14.34 -3.82
C GLY A 31 16.89 -14.99 -4.92
N VAL A 32 16.46 -16.16 -5.42
CA VAL A 32 17.18 -16.94 -6.43
C VAL A 32 16.19 -17.60 -7.41
N SER A 33 16.48 -17.48 -8.71
CA SER A 33 15.95 -18.36 -9.78
C SER A 33 16.96 -19.48 -10.09
N THR A 34 16.50 -20.60 -10.65
CA THR A 34 16.92 -21.95 -10.23
C THR A 34 18.33 -22.48 -10.56
N GLU A 35 19.25 -21.68 -11.09
CA GLU A 35 20.60 -22.14 -11.48
C GLU A 35 21.77 -21.57 -10.66
N SER A 36 21.61 -21.49 -9.34
CA SER A 36 22.76 -21.31 -8.44
C SER A 36 22.59 -22.18 -7.18
N TYR A 37 22.92 -23.46 -7.29
CA TYR A 37 22.80 -24.42 -6.18
C TYR A 37 23.99 -24.41 -5.20
N LYS A 38 24.58 -23.23 -5.03
CA LYS A 38 25.47 -22.87 -3.94
C LYS A 38 25.29 -21.39 -3.66
N ILE A 39 25.26 -21.00 -2.39
CA ILE A 39 25.42 -19.60 -1.98
C ILE A 39 26.91 -19.24 -2.09
N GLU A 40 27.46 -19.31 -3.32
CA GLU A 40 28.77 -18.74 -3.63
C GLU A 40 28.62 -17.21 -3.75
N ALA A 41 29.68 -16.52 -3.34
CA ALA A 41 29.71 -15.07 -3.15
C ALA A 41 30.97 -14.47 -3.77
N SER A 42 30.88 -13.22 -4.23
CA SER A 42 32.03 -12.49 -4.75
C SER A 42 31.98 -11.02 -4.31
N ALA A 43 33.14 -10.37 -4.22
CA ALA A 43 33.24 -8.97 -3.84
C ALA A 43 33.09 -8.03 -5.05
N TYR A 44 32.23 -7.01 -4.96
CA TYR A 44 31.90 -6.12 -6.08
C TYR A 44 32.30 -4.65 -5.89
N ARG A 45 32.43 -3.94 -7.02
CA ARG A 45 33.16 -2.66 -7.17
C ARG A 45 32.46 -1.44 -6.56
N ARG A 46 33.27 -0.45 -6.19
CA ARG A 46 32.87 0.85 -5.63
C ARG A 46 32.94 1.99 -6.66
N LEU A 47 31.96 2.89 -6.68
CA LEU A 47 31.93 4.12 -7.50
C LEU A 47 32.41 5.35 -6.71
N SER A 48 32.76 6.42 -7.41
CA SER A 48 33.41 7.60 -6.83
C SER A 48 32.43 8.61 -6.23
N GLU A 49 32.91 9.46 -5.32
CA GLU A 49 32.06 10.42 -4.59
C GLU A 49 31.47 11.53 -5.48
N ALA A 50 32.10 11.85 -6.61
CA ALA A 50 31.55 12.78 -7.60
C ALA A 50 30.31 12.21 -8.33
N ASP A 51 30.11 10.88 -8.30
CA ASP A 51 29.02 10.18 -8.99
C ASP A 51 27.80 9.95 -8.07
N ARG A 52 28.01 10.13 -6.76
CA ARG A 52 27.09 9.84 -5.65
C ARG A 52 25.73 10.54 -5.75
N ASN A 53 25.67 11.71 -6.39
CA ASN A 53 24.50 12.57 -6.43
C ASN A 53 23.94 12.74 -7.87
N ASN A 54 24.25 11.84 -8.80
CA ASN A 54 23.85 11.96 -10.20
C ASN A 54 23.21 10.66 -10.72
N PRO A 55 21.90 10.45 -10.48
CA PRO A 55 21.16 9.27 -10.94
C PRO A 55 21.27 9.05 -12.46
N ASN A 56 21.28 10.15 -13.24
CA ASN A 56 21.46 10.09 -14.69
C ASN A 56 22.82 9.49 -15.10
N LYS A 57 23.87 9.69 -14.28
CA LYS A 57 25.19 9.09 -14.51
C LYS A 57 25.22 7.60 -14.14
N LEU A 58 24.53 7.18 -13.09
CA LEU A 58 24.38 5.76 -12.73
C LEU A 58 23.57 4.99 -13.78
N LEU A 59 22.42 5.56 -14.19
CA LEU A 59 21.60 5.02 -15.28
C LEU A 59 22.40 4.93 -16.59
N LYS A 60 23.27 5.91 -16.86
CA LYS A 60 24.19 5.85 -18.00
C LYS A 60 25.23 4.74 -17.84
N ILE A 61 25.84 4.56 -16.68
CA ILE A 61 26.83 3.48 -16.43
C ILE A 61 26.20 2.10 -16.67
N ASN A 62 25.00 1.85 -16.16
CA ASN A 62 24.29 0.60 -16.41
C ASN A 62 24.02 0.41 -17.91
N LYS A 63 23.50 1.43 -18.61
CA LYS A 63 23.24 1.40 -20.06
C LYS A 63 24.53 1.21 -20.89
N ASP A 64 25.63 1.83 -20.49
CA ASP A 64 26.94 1.69 -21.15
C ASP A 64 27.52 0.28 -20.93
N LEU A 65 27.33 -0.32 -19.73
CA LEU A 65 27.72 -1.71 -19.43
C LEU A 65 26.87 -2.72 -20.22
N ILE A 66 25.55 -2.58 -20.18
CA ILE A 66 24.59 -3.40 -20.95
C ILE A 66 24.91 -3.30 -22.44
N GLY A 67 24.99 -2.08 -22.98
CA GLY A 67 25.29 -1.86 -24.40
C GLY A 67 26.64 -2.46 -24.82
N LYS A 68 27.66 -2.35 -23.98
CA LYS A 68 28.96 -2.98 -24.23
C LYS A 68 28.89 -4.50 -24.18
N ALA A 69 28.20 -5.08 -23.20
CA ALA A 69 28.06 -6.52 -23.06
C ALA A 69 27.23 -7.13 -24.21
N ARG A 70 26.16 -6.45 -24.64
CA ARG A 70 25.42 -6.77 -25.89
C ARG A 70 26.33 -6.71 -27.11
N SER A 71 27.16 -5.66 -27.25
CA SER A 71 28.10 -5.55 -28.39
C SER A 71 29.18 -6.64 -28.43
N LEU A 72 29.38 -7.35 -27.32
CA LEU A 72 30.32 -8.46 -27.17
C LEU A 72 29.62 -9.84 -27.21
N GLY A 73 28.29 -9.88 -27.39
CA GLY A 73 27.50 -11.11 -27.45
C GLY A 73 27.28 -11.80 -26.10
N HIS A 74 27.54 -11.12 -24.98
CA HIS A 74 27.29 -11.66 -23.63
C HIS A 74 25.79 -11.69 -23.26
N ASP A 75 24.93 -11.10 -24.09
CA ASP A 75 23.48 -11.08 -23.91
C ASP A 75 22.76 -12.23 -24.61
N GLN A 76 23.48 -13.24 -25.11
CA GLN A 76 22.87 -14.42 -25.69
C GLN A 76 23.19 -15.67 -24.87
N ARG A 77 22.14 -16.28 -24.33
CA ARG A 77 22.19 -17.54 -23.60
C ARG A 77 21.15 -18.48 -24.21
N ASP A 78 21.59 -19.66 -24.64
CA ASP A 78 20.73 -20.70 -25.24
C ASP A 78 19.80 -20.20 -26.36
N ALA A 79 20.34 -19.33 -27.23
CA ALA A 79 19.67 -18.64 -28.34
C ALA A 79 18.51 -17.70 -27.94
N GLN A 80 18.38 -17.36 -26.66
CA GLN A 80 17.51 -16.28 -26.17
C GLN A 80 18.35 -15.05 -25.78
N GLN A 81 17.76 -13.87 -25.95
CA GLN A 81 18.39 -12.62 -25.56
C GLN A 81 18.07 -12.30 -24.09
N LEU A 82 19.12 -12.12 -23.30
CA LEU A 82 19.03 -11.74 -21.89
C LEU A 82 18.46 -10.31 -21.75
N SER A 83 17.57 -10.16 -20.77
CA SER A 83 17.12 -8.85 -20.28
C SER A 83 18.30 -8.02 -19.75
N ASP A 84 18.08 -6.71 -19.61
CA ASP A 84 19.05 -5.80 -18.99
C ASP A 84 19.44 -6.27 -17.58
N LEU A 85 18.52 -6.91 -16.86
CA LEU A 85 18.73 -7.54 -15.56
C LEU A 85 19.60 -8.79 -15.64
N GLU A 86 19.17 -9.81 -16.39
CA GLU A 86 19.87 -11.10 -16.46
C GLU A 86 21.32 -10.87 -16.93
N LEU A 87 21.51 -9.98 -17.90
CA LEU A 87 22.83 -9.57 -18.36
C LEU A 87 23.66 -8.91 -17.24
N LEU A 88 23.08 -8.03 -16.42
CA LEU A 88 23.78 -7.45 -15.26
C LEU A 88 24.05 -8.48 -14.16
N ALA A 89 23.18 -9.47 -13.95
CA ALA A 89 23.40 -10.54 -12.98
C ALA A 89 24.52 -11.51 -13.43
N GLU A 90 24.51 -11.93 -14.70
CA GLU A 90 25.60 -12.70 -15.32
C GLU A 90 26.92 -11.94 -15.24
N LEU A 91 26.94 -10.66 -15.67
CA LEU A 91 28.12 -9.80 -15.58
C LEU A 91 28.63 -9.70 -14.13
N GLN A 92 27.75 -9.57 -13.14
CA GLN A 92 28.10 -9.61 -11.72
C GLN A 92 28.80 -10.93 -11.38
N HIS A 93 28.23 -12.09 -11.73
CA HIS A 93 28.88 -13.39 -11.49
C HIS A 93 30.27 -13.53 -12.17
N PHE A 94 30.51 -12.85 -13.29
CA PHE A 94 31.84 -12.74 -13.92
C PHE A 94 32.76 -11.66 -13.32
N GLY A 95 32.46 -11.16 -12.11
CA GLY A 95 33.26 -10.15 -11.40
C GLY A 95 33.13 -8.74 -11.95
N ALA A 96 32.15 -8.47 -12.82
CA ALA A 96 31.91 -7.14 -13.32
C ALA A 96 31.27 -6.23 -12.26
N ALA A 97 31.44 -4.94 -12.48
CA ALA A 97 31.03 -3.89 -11.57
C ALA A 97 29.57 -3.49 -11.78
N THR A 98 28.64 -4.20 -11.16
CA THR A 98 27.21 -3.87 -11.27
C THR A 98 26.68 -3.17 -10.02
N CYS A 99 25.46 -2.64 -10.12
CA CYS A 99 24.77 -1.94 -9.05
C CYS A 99 23.84 -2.84 -8.21
N LEU A 100 23.98 -4.16 -8.34
CA LEU A 100 23.13 -5.18 -7.70
C LEU A 100 23.72 -5.64 -6.34
N ILE A 101 22.95 -6.37 -5.54
CA ILE A 101 23.29 -6.76 -4.16
C ILE A 101 22.93 -8.24 -3.94
N ASP A 102 23.82 -9.02 -3.32
CA ASP A 102 23.60 -10.45 -3.06
C ASP A 102 22.59 -10.73 -1.93
N PHE A 103 22.44 -9.82 -0.95
CA PHE A 103 21.53 -9.95 0.20
C PHE A 103 20.87 -8.62 0.58
N SER A 104 19.58 -8.68 0.93
CA SER A 104 18.74 -7.53 1.30
C SER A 104 18.19 -7.66 2.72
N ARG A 105 17.93 -6.54 3.39
CA ARG A 105 17.15 -6.49 4.65
C ARG A 105 15.64 -6.62 4.42
N SER A 106 15.17 -6.48 3.19
CA SER A 106 13.75 -6.61 2.83
C SER A 106 13.47 -7.97 2.19
N ALA A 107 12.64 -8.78 2.86
CA ALA A 107 12.13 -10.04 2.34
C ALA A 107 11.30 -9.85 1.05
N LEU A 108 10.57 -8.73 0.92
CA LEU A 108 9.77 -8.42 -0.27
C LEU A 108 10.63 -8.16 -1.51
N VAL A 109 11.81 -7.55 -1.33
CA VAL A 109 12.81 -7.40 -2.40
C VAL A 109 13.36 -8.76 -2.81
N ALA A 110 13.63 -9.66 -1.84
CA ALA A 110 14.06 -11.02 -2.14
C ALA A 110 12.97 -11.86 -2.83
N LEU A 111 11.69 -11.69 -2.46
CA LEU A 111 10.55 -12.29 -3.16
C LEU A 111 10.50 -11.82 -4.62
N TRP A 112 10.64 -10.50 -4.85
CA TRP A 112 10.62 -9.95 -6.20
C TRP A 112 11.67 -10.64 -7.11
N PHE A 113 12.89 -10.82 -6.61
CA PHE A 113 13.96 -11.56 -7.32
C PHE A 113 13.62 -13.05 -7.50
N ALA A 114 13.08 -13.71 -6.48
CA ALA A 114 12.67 -15.12 -6.57
C ALA A 114 11.50 -15.36 -7.55
N CYS A 115 10.67 -14.34 -7.78
CA CYS A 115 9.55 -14.38 -8.72
C CYS A 115 9.91 -13.94 -10.16
N GLN A 116 11.11 -13.41 -10.41
CA GLN A 116 11.53 -13.12 -11.78
C GLN A 116 11.51 -14.38 -12.65
N GLN A 117 11.16 -14.19 -13.93
CA GLN A 117 11.05 -15.27 -14.91
C GLN A 117 12.22 -15.20 -15.91
N GLY A 118 13.19 -16.10 -15.77
CA GLY A 118 14.19 -16.37 -16.80
C GLY A 118 13.76 -17.53 -17.71
N SER A 119 13.42 -17.24 -18.96
CA SER A 119 13.05 -18.21 -20.04
C SER A 119 11.78 -19.04 -19.82
N GLN A 120 11.35 -19.76 -20.87
CA GLN A 120 10.15 -20.62 -20.86
C GLN A 120 10.31 -21.95 -20.09
N THR A 121 11.51 -22.27 -19.60
CA THR A 121 11.82 -23.55 -18.94
C THR A 121 11.99 -23.46 -17.42
N GLU A 122 11.70 -22.30 -16.83
CA GLU A 122 12.01 -22.05 -15.42
C GLU A 122 11.17 -22.88 -14.42
N SER A 123 11.75 -23.12 -13.25
CA SER A 123 11.11 -23.84 -12.15
C SER A 123 10.90 -22.95 -10.90
N ASN A 124 10.61 -23.54 -9.74
CA ASN A 124 10.18 -22.81 -8.55
C ASN A 124 11.25 -21.82 -8.05
N GLY A 125 10.85 -20.60 -7.69
CA GLY A 125 11.77 -19.63 -7.09
C GLY A 125 12.17 -20.01 -5.66
N LYS A 126 13.21 -19.38 -5.12
CA LYS A 126 13.60 -19.55 -3.71
C LYS A 126 13.93 -18.23 -3.03
N VAL A 127 13.54 -18.09 -1.77
CA VAL A 127 14.03 -17.08 -0.84
C VAL A 127 14.71 -17.76 0.35
N PHE A 128 15.95 -17.37 0.62
CA PHE A 128 16.73 -17.85 1.77
C PHE A 128 16.78 -16.76 2.84
N ALA A 129 16.61 -17.14 4.10
CA ALA A 129 16.89 -16.30 5.27
C ALA A 129 18.21 -16.74 5.94
N VAL A 130 19.07 -15.79 6.30
CA VAL A 130 20.35 -16.02 6.97
C VAL A 130 20.52 -15.00 8.09
N ARG A 131 21.00 -15.44 9.27
CA ARG A 131 21.30 -14.54 10.39
C ARG A 131 22.42 -13.55 10.04
N HIS A 132 22.20 -12.26 10.29
CA HIS A 132 23.20 -11.21 10.01
C HIS A 132 24.41 -11.24 10.95
N ASP A 133 24.28 -11.93 12.09
CA ASP A 133 25.30 -12.03 13.15
C ASP A 133 26.13 -13.31 13.06
N ASP A 134 26.01 -14.08 11.96
CA ASP A 134 26.98 -15.11 11.56
C ASP A 134 28.33 -14.44 11.23
N MET A 135 29.08 -14.11 12.28
CA MET A 135 30.35 -13.39 12.22
C MET A 135 31.46 -14.17 11.48
N VAL A 136 31.25 -15.45 11.18
CA VAL A 136 32.17 -16.28 10.40
C VAL A 136 32.02 -16.03 8.90
N ARG A 137 30.81 -15.65 8.44
CA ARG A 137 30.45 -15.60 7.01
C ARG A 137 29.95 -14.22 6.53
N LEU A 138 29.43 -13.40 7.45
CA LEU A 138 28.75 -12.13 7.18
C LEU A 138 29.34 -11.00 8.05
N LYS A 139 30.22 -10.16 7.49
CA LYS A 139 30.76 -8.99 8.23
C LYS A 139 29.97 -7.72 7.93
N THR A 140 29.24 -7.23 8.93
CA THR A 140 28.55 -5.93 8.88
C THR A 140 29.59 -4.80 8.79
N VAL A 141 29.52 -3.99 7.73
CA VAL A 141 30.44 -2.86 7.53
C VAL A 141 30.11 -1.73 8.49
N ASN A 142 30.91 -1.60 9.54
CA ASN A 142 30.82 -0.51 10.51
C ASN A 142 32.12 0.34 10.50
N PRO A 143 32.12 1.55 11.10
CA PRO A 143 33.29 2.43 11.09
C PRO A 143 34.54 1.87 11.78
N VAL A 144 34.41 0.87 12.64
CA VAL A 144 35.52 0.19 13.32
C VAL A 144 36.17 -0.83 12.38
N LEU A 145 35.36 -1.68 11.73
CA LEU A 145 35.81 -2.65 10.73
C LEU A 145 36.54 -1.97 9.55
N ILE A 146 36.04 -0.83 9.10
CA ILE A 146 36.68 -0.01 8.04
C ILE A 146 38.08 0.49 8.46
N LYS A 147 38.32 0.64 9.76
CA LYS A 147 39.51 1.31 10.32
C LYS A 147 40.57 0.33 10.83
N GLU A 148 40.17 -0.86 11.27
CA GLU A 148 41.05 -1.82 11.96
C GLU A 148 41.32 -3.08 11.13
N ASP A 149 40.36 -3.50 10.29
CA ASP A 149 40.34 -4.84 9.69
C ASP A 149 40.48 -4.81 8.15
N ILE A 150 40.40 -3.63 7.52
CA ILE A 150 40.29 -3.51 6.06
C ILE A 150 41.60 -3.81 5.32
N ASP A 151 42.76 -3.56 5.95
CA ASP A 151 44.07 -3.81 5.34
C ASP A 151 44.45 -5.31 5.37
N TYR A 152 43.94 -6.11 6.33
CA TYR A 152 44.11 -7.58 6.36
C TYR A 152 43.57 -8.26 5.09
N PHE A 153 42.45 -7.76 4.55
CA PHE A 153 41.90 -8.23 3.27
C PHE A 153 42.71 -7.78 2.03
N LEU A 154 43.74 -6.97 2.24
CA LEU A 154 44.67 -6.47 1.24
C LEU A 154 46.10 -7.00 1.46
N GLU A 155 46.34 -7.86 2.45
CA GLU A 155 47.64 -8.53 2.60
C GLU A 155 47.71 -9.76 1.68
N PRO A 156 48.81 -9.95 0.92
CA PRO A 156 49.00 -11.14 0.13
C PRO A 156 49.37 -12.34 1.00
N ASP A 157 48.98 -13.54 0.56
CA ASP A 157 49.42 -14.79 1.15
C ASP A 157 50.95 -14.98 1.03
N GLU A 158 51.46 -16.03 1.67
CA GLU A 158 52.87 -16.45 1.65
C GLU A 158 53.40 -16.80 0.23
N ASN A 159 52.53 -16.88 -0.79
CA ASN A 159 52.89 -17.05 -2.20
C ASN A 159 52.80 -15.73 -3.00
N GLY A 160 52.62 -14.58 -2.33
CA GLY A 160 52.46 -13.27 -2.96
C GLY A 160 51.08 -13.05 -3.60
N ARG A 161 50.09 -13.90 -3.29
CA ARG A 161 48.74 -13.82 -3.85
C ARG A 161 47.85 -13.01 -2.94
N TYR A 162 47.42 -11.85 -3.41
CA TYR A 162 46.30 -11.14 -2.79
C TYR A 162 45.06 -12.04 -2.87
N PRO A 163 44.30 -12.27 -1.79
CA PRO A 163 43.10 -13.10 -1.80
C PRO A 163 42.04 -12.68 -2.84
N LEU A 164 42.14 -11.41 -3.29
CA LEU A 164 41.27 -10.78 -4.27
C LEU A 164 42.10 -10.15 -5.41
N TYR A 165 42.42 -10.96 -6.43
CA TYR A 165 42.88 -10.46 -7.74
C TYR A 165 41.67 -9.96 -8.55
N GLN A 166 41.72 -8.91 -9.37
CA GLN A 166 42.82 -7.99 -9.75
C GLN A 166 42.18 -6.61 -10.08
N TRP A 167 42.92 -5.50 -9.98
CA TRP A 167 42.50 -4.09 -10.27
C TRP A 167 41.66 -3.34 -9.20
N GLN A 168 42.29 -2.84 -8.12
CA GLN A 168 41.70 -1.77 -7.27
C GLN A 168 42.75 -0.77 -6.72
N PRO A 169 42.49 0.55 -6.82
CA PRO A 169 43.06 1.59 -5.93
C PRO A 169 42.19 1.82 -4.68
N LYS A 170 42.77 2.39 -3.61
CA LYS A 170 42.15 2.51 -2.28
C LYS A 170 40.99 3.52 -2.19
N LEU A 171 39.82 3.07 -1.67
CA LEU A 171 38.76 3.84 -0.95
C LEU A 171 37.97 4.92 -1.77
N GLN A 172 36.77 5.45 -1.41
CA GLN A 172 35.69 5.09 -0.45
C GLN A 172 34.32 4.90 -1.20
N ASN A 173 33.25 4.44 -0.52
CA ASN A 173 31.88 4.21 -1.05
C ASN A 173 30.92 4.06 0.15
N ASN A 174 29.80 4.80 0.13
CA ASN A 174 28.84 4.93 1.23
C ASN A 174 27.51 4.18 1.03
N ARG A 175 27.40 3.37 -0.04
CA ARG A 175 26.16 2.64 -0.38
C ARG A 175 25.79 1.54 0.63
N ILE A 176 26.78 0.81 1.15
CA ILE A 176 26.59 -0.28 2.13
C ILE A 176 26.05 0.25 3.47
N ILE A 177 26.52 1.44 3.88
CA ILE A 177 26.09 2.12 5.11
C ILE A 177 24.64 2.61 5.00
N ALA A 178 24.21 3.03 3.80
CA ALA A 178 22.85 3.53 3.55
C ALA A 178 21.78 2.42 3.46
N GLN A 179 22.17 1.19 3.10
CA GLN A 179 21.25 0.08 2.83
C GLN A 179 21.25 -1.02 3.91
N GLN A 180 22.09 -0.90 4.95
CA GLN A 180 22.32 -1.95 5.96
C GLN A 180 22.69 -3.33 5.36
N SER A 181 23.27 -3.33 4.16
CA SER A 181 23.70 -4.53 3.43
C SER A 181 24.99 -5.09 4.01
N VAL A 182 25.24 -6.37 3.78
CA VAL A 182 26.39 -7.10 4.37
C VAL A 182 27.26 -7.69 3.26
N PHE A 183 28.58 -7.63 3.44
CA PHE A 183 29.51 -8.33 2.54
C PHE A 183 29.48 -9.83 2.80
N VAL A 184 29.56 -10.58 1.70
CA VAL A 184 29.63 -12.04 1.70
C VAL A 184 30.96 -12.43 1.07
N PHE A 185 31.74 -13.27 1.74
CA PHE A 185 33.11 -13.59 1.31
C PHE A 185 33.16 -14.86 0.46
N SER A 186 33.97 -14.82 -0.60
CA SER A 186 34.11 -15.94 -1.55
C SER A 186 34.70 -17.19 -0.90
N GLY A 187 34.10 -18.35 -1.19
CA GLY A 187 34.55 -19.65 -0.70
C GLY A 187 33.89 -20.13 0.59
N ALA A 188 33.07 -19.30 1.26
CA ALA A 188 32.26 -19.74 2.39
C ALA A 188 30.98 -20.43 1.89
N GLN A 189 30.77 -21.70 2.25
CA GLN A 189 29.44 -22.32 2.16
C GLN A 189 28.56 -21.72 3.25
N ILE A 190 27.50 -21.02 2.84
CA ILE A 190 26.50 -20.44 3.74
C ILE A 190 25.30 -21.38 3.84
N GLU A 191 24.94 -21.70 5.08
CA GLU A 191 23.72 -22.44 5.40
C GLU A 191 22.60 -21.44 5.67
N ALA A 192 21.41 -21.70 5.15
CA ALA A 192 20.24 -20.87 5.39
C ALA A 192 19.53 -21.32 6.67
N GLU A 193 19.10 -20.37 7.50
CA GLU A 193 18.24 -20.65 8.67
C GLU A 193 16.84 -21.11 8.20
N ALA A 194 16.38 -20.60 7.06
CA ALA A 194 15.14 -21.04 6.44
C ALA A 194 15.17 -20.88 4.91
N GLU A 195 14.47 -21.80 4.24
CA GLU A 195 14.20 -21.78 2.81
C GLU A 195 12.68 -21.67 2.56
N CYS A 196 12.29 -20.69 1.76
CA CYS A 196 10.95 -20.53 1.22
C CYS A 196 10.97 -20.82 -0.28
N VAL A 197 10.18 -21.79 -0.72
CA VAL A 197 10.04 -22.15 -2.15
C VAL A 197 8.83 -21.44 -2.71
N ILE A 198 9.03 -20.68 -3.79
CA ILE A 198 7.98 -19.94 -4.48
C ILE A 198 7.46 -20.79 -5.62
N ASP A 199 6.15 -21.10 -5.63
CA ASP A 199 5.58 -21.88 -6.71
C ASP A 199 5.70 -21.16 -8.06
N LYS A 200 6.18 -21.88 -9.08
CA LYS A 200 6.44 -21.30 -10.42
C LYS A 200 5.19 -20.70 -11.07
N ASN A 201 4.01 -21.27 -10.81
CA ASN A 201 2.76 -20.83 -11.44
C ASN A 201 2.24 -19.57 -10.75
N SER A 202 2.50 -19.41 -9.44
CA SER A 202 2.16 -18.23 -8.65
C SER A 202 3.06 -17.01 -8.88
N LYS A 203 4.26 -17.17 -9.47
CA LYS A 203 5.25 -16.07 -9.64
C LYS A 203 4.65 -14.78 -10.23
N GLN A 204 3.81 -14.89 -11.26
CA GLN A 204 3.23 -13.73 -11.94
C GLN A 204 2.18 -13.01 -11.09
N ASP A 205 1.31 -13.76 -10.40
CA ASP A 205 0.29 -13.22 -9.50
C ASP A 205 0.94 -12.58 -8.26
N LEU A 206 2.05 -13.17 -7.78
CA LEU A 206 2.88 -12.63 -6.71
C LEU A 206 3.51 -11.29 -7.11
N LEU A 207 4.10 -11.18 -8.31
CA LEU A 207 4.62 -9.89 -8.80
C LEU A 207 3.52 -8.84 -8.94
N THR A 208 2.36 -9.22 -9.45
CA THR A 208 1.20 -8.32 -9.62
C THR A 208 0.63 -7.85 -8.27
N SER A 209 0.58 -8.73 -7.27
CA SER A 209 0.18 -8.38 -5.90
C SER A 209 1.22 -7.49 -5.21
N LEU A 210 2.51 -7.78 -5.44
CA LEU A 210 3.62 -7.06 -4.86
C LEU A 210 3.71 -5.62 -5.40
N ASP A 211 3.52 -5.43 -6.70
CA ASP A 211 3.36 -4.10 -7.32
C ASP A 211 2.23 -3.32 -6.65
N LYS A 212 1.01 -3.86 -6.59
CA LYS A 212 -0.15 -3.18 -5.98
C LYS A 212 0.06 -2.76 -4.52
N ILE A 213 0.75 -3.56 -3.72
CA ILE A 213 0.87 -3.35 -2.26
C ILE A 213 2.13 -2.57 -1.87
N SER A 214 3.24 -2.79 -2.56
CA SER A 214 4.54 -2.21 -2.21
C SER A 214 5.08 -1.24 -3.25
N GLY A 215 4.44 -1.15 -4.41
CA GLY A 215 4.91 -0.39 -5.56
C GLY A 215 6.21 -0.94 -6.13
N ILE A 216 6.56 -2.22 -5.94
CA ILE A 216 7.81 -2.81 -6.45
C ILE A 216 7.59 -3.40 -7.84
N THR A 217 8.29 -2.85 -8.84
CA THR A 217 8.30 -3.29 -10.24
C THR A 217 9.72 -3.27 -10.79
N GLU A 218 9.94 -3.90 -11.94
CA GLU A 218 11.18 -3.75 -12.72
C GLU A 218 11.52 -2.26 -12.93
N ALA A 219 10.54 -1.44 -13.27
CA ALA A 219 10.74 -0.03 -13.60
C ALA A 219 11.14 0.87 -12.41
N ASN A 220 11.03 0.41 -11.17
CA ASN A 220 11.44 1.18 -9.98
C ASN A 220 12.52 0.51 -9.12
N ILE A 221 12.65 -0.82 -9.17
CA ILE A 221 13.74 -1.53 -8.49
C ILE A 221 15.10 -1.28 -9.19
N TYR A 222 15.09 -0.95 -10.50
CA TYR A 222 16.32 -0.79 -11.31
C TYR A 222 16.91 0.60 -11.53
N PRO A 223 16.14 1.69 -11.71
CA PRO A 223 16.75 3.00 -11.97
C PRO A 223 17.63 3.46 -10.83
N ASP A 224 17.29 3.06 -9.60
CA ASP A 224 18.03 3.46 -8.41
C ASP A 224 17.76 2.50 -7.24
N PHE A 225 18.50 1.39 -7.10
CA PHE A 225 18.36 0.52 -5.91
C PHE A 225 18.76 1.26 -4.61
N ASP A 226 19.55 2.34 -4.73
CA ASP A 226 19.93 3.24 -3.63
C ASP A 226 18.84 4.30 -3.37
N GLY A 227 18.18 4.81 -4.41
CA GLY A 227 17.04 5.73 -4.37
C GLY A 227 15.73 5.06 -3.93
N PHE A 228 15.46 3.84 -4.38
CA PHE A 228 14.41 2.97 -3.86
C PHE A 228 14.66 2.69 -2.37
N ALA A 229 15.88 2.28 -2.01
CA ALA A 229 16.25 2.13 -0.60
C ALA A 229 16.15 3.45 0.19
N ARG A 230 16.45 4.63 -0.37
CA ARG A 230 16.27 5.92 0.32
C ARG A 230 14.80 6.36 0.41
N LEU A 231 14.01 6.19 -0.65
CA LEU A 231 12.56 6.46 -0.64
C LEU A 231 11.83 5.59 0.37
N HIS A 232 12.27 4.35 0.58
CA HIS A 232 11.67 3.42 1.56
C HIS A 232 12.39 3.34 2.92
N ALA A 233 13.64 3.81 3.06
CA ALA A 233 14.33 3.97 4.35
C ALA A 233 14.27 5.40 4.92
N HIS A 234 13.71 6.37 4.18
CA HIS A 234 13.25 7.65 4.73
C HIS A 234 11.73 7.74 4.84
N ASN A 235 10.95 6.91 4.12
CA ASN A 235 9.53 6.73 4.44
C ASN A 235 9.33 5.67 5.51
N LYS A 236 9.59 6.13 6.73
CA LYS A 236 9.07 5.63 8.01
C LYS A 236 9.59 4.24 8.43
N SER A 237 9.99 4.13 9.71
CA SER A 237 9.75 2.89 10.46
C SER A 237 8.29 2.47 10.22
N TYR A 238 7.98 1.17 10.30
CA TYR A 238 6.57 0.76 10.41
C TYR A 238 6.03 1.29 11.76
N ILE A 239 5.54 2.53 11.72
CA ILE A 239 4.65 3.11 12.69
C ILE A 239 3.32 2.52 12.30
N GLU A 240 2.86 1.55 13.08
CA GLU A 240 1.49 1.04 13.01
C GLU A 240 0.56 2.26 12.92
N PRO A 241 -0.24 2.41 11.85
CA PRO A 241 -0.92 3.67 11.60
C PRO A 241 -1.83 4.01 12.78
N ASP A 242 -1.70 5.23 13.30
CA ASP A 242 -2.58 5.67 14.38
C ASP A 242 -4.00 5.91 13.85
N ALA A 243 -4.93 6.09 14.79
CA ALA A 243 -6.32 6.38 14.48
C ALA A 243 -6.50 7.62 13.58
N GLN A 244 -5.58 8.58 13.60
CA GLN A 244 -5.65 9.78 12.75
C GLN A 244 -5.22 9.50 11.31
N ASP A 245 -4.20 8.66 11.09
CA ASP A 245 -3.81 8.22 9.75
C ASP A 245 -4.86 7.30 9.12
N TYR A 246 -5.45 6.37 9.90
CA TYR A 246 -6.58 5.57 9.43
C TYR A 246 -7.81 6.44 9.08
N LEU A 247 -8.14 7.43 9.91
CA LEU A 247 -9.23 8.38 9.61
C LEU A 247 -8.98 9.14 8.30
N ARG A 248 -7.75 9.62 8.08
CA ARG A 248 -7.34 10.30 6.85
C ARG A 248 -7.50 9.38 5.62
N ARG A 249 -7.05 8.13 5.71
CA ARG A 249 -7.20 7.14 4.60
C ARG A 249 -8.65 6.83 4.29
N GLY A 250 -9.51 6.71 5.29
CA GLY A 250 -10.95 6.54 5.09
C GLY A 250 -11.57 7.72 4.33
N ILE A 251 -11.19 8.95 4.69
CA ILE A 251 -11.66 10.17 4.01
C ILE A 251 -11.14 10.22 2.55
N GLU A 252 -9.90 9.81 2.30
CA GLU A 252 -9.34 9.72 0.95
C GLU A 252 -10.02 8.62 0.12
N ALA A 253 -10.38 7.48 0.71
CA ALA A 253 -11.15 6.43 0.05
C ALA A 253 -12.58 6.91 -0.31
N ASP A 254 -13.25 7.64 0.59
CA ASP A 254 -14.54 8.27 0.32
C ASP A 254 -14.49 9.30 -0.83
N GLN A 255 -13.41 10.07 -0.93
CA GLN A 255 -13.18 11.04 -2.02
C GLN A 255 -12.94 10.37 -3.37
N ASN A 256 -12.34 9.18 -3.37
CA ASN A 256 -12.14 8.35 -4.56
C ASN A 256 -13.34 7.43 -4.87
N ASP A 257 -14.45 7.58 -4.13
CA ASP A 257 -15.66 6.76 -4.20
C ASP A 257 -15.43 5.24 -4.06
N ASN A 258 -14.47 4.85 -3.20
CA ASN A 258 -14.24 3.47 -2.81
C ASN A 258 -14.80 3.20 -1.39
N PRO A 259 -16.07 2.79 -1.26
CA PRO A 259 -16.71 2.62 0.04
C PRO A 259 -16.18 1.40 0.82
N ASP A 260 -15.63 0.38 0.15
CA ASP A 260 -15.12 -0.82 0.83
C ASP A 260 -13.83 -0.51 1.61
N ASP A 261 -12.84 0.12 0.97
CA ASP A 261 -11.62 0.62 1.64
C ASP A 261 -11.98 1.62 2.76
N ALA A 262 -12.94 2.52 2.52
CA ALA A 262 -13.37 3.49 3.52
C ALA A 262 -13.93 2.79 4.77
N ILE A 263 -14.78 1.77 4.60
CA ILE A 263 -15.32 0.96 5.70
C ILE A 263 -14.21 0.26 6.48
N GLU A 264 -13.21 -0.31 5.80
CA GLU A 264 -12.06 -0.97 6.45
C GLU A 264 -11.27 0.03 7.31
N TYR A 265 -10.86 1.16 6.72
CA TYR A 265 -10.07 2.17 7.44
C TYR A 265 -10.81 2.78 8.63
N TYR A 266 -12.10 3.13 8.51
CA TYR A 266 -12.86 3.63 9.65
C TYR A 266 -13.10 2.55 10.72
N THR A 267 -13.17 1.28 10.33
CA THR A 267 -13.26 0.17 11.29
C THR A 267 -11.98 0.04 12.11
N GLU A 268 -10.81 0.26 11.51
CA GLU A 268 -9.54 0.31 12.24
C GLU A 268 -9.47 1.51 13.21
N VAL A 269 -9.97 2.69 12.84
CA VAL A 269 -10.09 3.83 13.79
C VAL A 269 -10.89 3.45 15.04
N ILE A 270 -12.02 2.76 14.85
CA ILE A 270 -12.90 2.33 15.94
C ILE A 270 -12.25 1.18 16.75
N ARG A 271 -11.53 0.26 16.09
CA ARG A 271 -10.81 -0.85 16.75
C ARG A 271 -9.67 -0.36 17.64
N LEU A 272 -9.00 0.72 17.26
CA LEU A 272 -7.90 1.31 18.01
C LEU A 272 -8.36 2.08 19.27
N ASP A 273 -9.66 2.38 19.40
CA ASP A 273 -10.28 3.10 20.52
C ASP A 273 -9.44 4.28 21.04
N PRO A 274 -9.10 5.27 20.18
CA PRO A 274 -8.29 6.41 20.58
C PRO A 274 -8.99 7.21 21.70
N PRO A 275 -8.23 7.78 22.65
CA PRO A 275 -8.80 8.50 23.79
C PRO A 275 -9.60 9.75 23.40
N ASP A 276 -9.49 10.23 22.16
CA ASP A 276 -10.33 11.28 21.61
C ASP A 276 -11.63 10.70 21.00
N ALA A 277 -12.70 10.73 21.79
CA ALA A 277 -14.04 10.33 21.38
C ALA A 277 -14.57 11.09 20.14
N PHE A 278 -14.03 12.28 19.82
CA PHE A 278 -14.40 13.03 18.62
C PHE A 278 -13.90 12.33 17.34
N ILE A 279 -12.69 11.77 17.35
CA ILE A 279 -12.14 10.97 16.24
C ILE A 279 -13.02 9.73 16.01
N VAL A 280 -13.37 9.00 17.08
CA VAL A 280 -14.25 7.82 17.02
C VAL A 280 -15.63 8.20 16.49
N SER A 281 -16.18 9.35 16.91
CA SER A 281 -17.44 9.90 16.39
C SER A 281 -17.39 10.19 14.89
N ILE A 282 -16.28 10.72 14.36
CA ILE A 282 -16.15 10.98 12.91
C ILE A 282 -16.05 9.65 12.15
N ALA A 283 -15.26 8.69 12.65
CA ALA A 283 -15.11 7.39 12.01
C ALA A 283 -16.45 6.64 11.89
N HIS A 284 -17.25 6.60 12.97
CA HIS A 284 -18.61 6.09 12.91
C HIS A 284 -19.46 6.88 11.89
N SER A 285 -19.45 8.22 11.95
CA SER A 285 -20.25 9.06 11.05
C SER A 285 -19.98 8.78 9.57
N ASN A 286 -18.70 8.67 9.19
CA ASN A 286 -18.31 8.46 7.80
C ASN A 286 -18.49 6.99 7.38
N ARG A 287 -18.21 6.02 8.25
CA ARG A 287 -18.51 4.60 7.98
C ARG A 287 -20.00 4.37 7.77
N GLY A 288 -20.86 5.08 8.51
CA GLY A 288 -22.30 5.10 8.28
C GLY A 288 -22.69 5.63 6.90
N VAL A 289 -21.99 6.66 6.40
CA VAL A 289 -22.18 7.16 5.02
C VAL A 289 -21.73 6.12 3.99
N ALA A 290 -20.57 5.49 4.17
CA ALA A 290 -20.07 4.44 3.27
C ALA A 290 -21.00 3.21 3.24
N TYR A 291 -21.50 2.74 4.39
CA TYR A 291 -22.55 1.72 4.44
C TYR A 291 -23.84 2.17 3.74
N SER A 292 -24.25 3.43 3.89
CA SER A 292 -25.42 3.95 3.18
C SER A 292 -25.21 4.01 1.65
N LYS A 293 -24.00 4.31 1.16
CA LYS A 293 -23.67 4.23 -0.28
C LYS A 293 -23.84 2.80 -0.82
N LYS A 294 -23.48 1.80 -0.01
CA LYS A 294 -23.64 0.36 -0.34
C LYS A 294 -25.07 -0.18 -0.16
N GLY A 295 -26.02 0.65 0.31
CA GLY A 295 -27.38 0.21 0.64
C GLY A 295 -27.47 -0.61 1.93
N GLU A 296 -26.40 -0.67 2.73
CA GLU A 296 -26.34 -1.38 4.02
C GLU A 296 -26.98 -0.54 5.15
N THR A 297 -28.19 -0.03 4.91
CA THR A 297 -28.89 0.99 5.71
C THR A 297 -29.03 0.66 7.19
N GLY A 298 -29.10 -0.63 7.56
CA GLY A 298 -29.12 -1.06 8.97
C GLY A 298 -27.83 -0.72 9.71
N ARG A 299 -26.67 -1.05 9.12
CA ARG A 299 -25.35 -0.73 9.69
C ARG A 299 -25.09 0.77 9.71
N ALA A 300 -25.57 1.48 8.69
CA ALA A 300 -25.50 2.95 8.68
C ALA A 300 -26.21 3.57 9.90
N ILE A 301 -27.39 3.08 10.27
CA ILE A 301 -28.13 3.54 11.46
C ILE A 301 -27.34 3.24 12.74
N GLU A 302 -26.79 2.03 12.89
CA GLU A 302 -25.98 1.63 14.06
C GLU A 302 -24.76 2.56 14.24
N ASP A 303 -24.08 2.93 13.15
CA ASP A 303 -22.96 3.86 13.16
C ASP A 303 -23.40 5.31 13.46
N TYR A 304 -24.52 5.78 12.93
CA TYR A 304 -25.07 7.10 13.31
C TYR A 304 -25.54 7.14 14.77
N ASP A 305 -26.04 6.02 15.33
CA ASP A 305 -26.39 5.90 16.75
C ASP A 305 -25.15 6.05 17.66
N GLN A 306 -24.00 5.48 17.28
CA GLN A 306 -22.74 5.72 18.00
C GLN A 306 -22.24 7.16 17.82
N THR A 307 -22.36 7.71 16.61
CA THR A 307 -22.01 9.10 16.33
C THR A 307 -22.78 10.07 17.23
N ILE A 308 -24.10 9.89 17.37
CA ILE A 308 -24.97 10.71 18.22
C ILE A 308 -24.68 10.48 19.71
N ARG A 309 -24.30 9.26 20.11
CA ARG A 309 -23.89 8.95 21.49
C ARG A 309 -22.60 9.66 21.89
N LEU A 310 -21.61 9.70 21.00
CA LEU A 310 -20.31 10.32 21.21
C LEU A 310 -20.34 11.85 21.00
N ASN A 311 -21.18 12.33 20.07
CA ASN A 311 -21.38 13.73 19.77
C ASN A 311 -22.90 14.08 19.61
N PRO A 312 -23.59 14.36 20.73
CA PRO A 312 -25.04 14.68 20.74
C PRO A 312 -25.45 15.99 20.04
N GLU A 313 -24.48 16.78 19.58
CA GLU A 313 -24.68 18.02 18.82
C GLU A 313 -24.26 17.85 17.33
N SER A 314 -24.09 16.61 16.87
CA SER A 314 -23.83 16.31 15.44
C SER A 314 -25.12 16.38 14.62
N ALA A 315 -25.51 17.60 14.22
CA ALA A 315 -26.67 17.81 13.35
C ALA A 315 -26.63 16.99 12.04
N VAL A 316 -25.44 16.73 11.50
CA VAL A 316 -25.24 15.90 10.30
C VAL A 316 -25.58 14.44 10.57
N ALA A 317 -25.20 13.90 11.73
CA ALA A 317 -25.50 12.51 12.09
C ALA A 317 -26.99 12.28 12.25
N TYR A 318 -27.71 13.22 12.90
CA TYR A 318 -29.16 13.20 12.97
C TYR A 318 -29.79 13.20 11.57
N ASN A 319 -29.43 14.15 10.69
CA ASN A 319 -29.94 14.19 9.32
C ASN A 319 -29.67 12.88 8.55
N ASN A 320 -28.47 12.33 8.65
CA ASN A 320 -28.11 11.12 7.90
C ASN A 320 -28.81 9.86 8.45
N ARG A 321 -29.03 9.79 9.77
CA ARG A 321 -29.85 8.75 10.40
C ARG A 321 -31.32 8.89 10.01
N GLY A 322 -31.86 10.10 9.97
CA GLY A 322 -33.20 10.36 9.45
C GLY A 322 -33.35 9.95 7.98
N TYR A 323 -32.35 10.21 7.14
CA TYR A 323 -32.32 9.73 5.76
C TYR A 323 -32.33 8.20 5.68
N ALA A 324 -31.56 7.52 6.53
CA ALA A 324 -31.57 6.06 6.63
C ALA A 324 -32.91 5.50 7.14
N TYR A 325 -33.55 6.11 8.13
CA TYR A 325 -34.90 5.73 8.57
C TYR A 325 -35.95 5.93 7.47
N ARG A 326 -35.91 7.05 6.73
CA ARG A 326 -36.80 7.28 5.57
C ARG A 326 -36.64 6.19 4.51
N GLN A 327 -35.42 5.75 4.22
CA GLN A 327 -35.16 4.65 3.29
C GLN A 327 -35.72 3.29 3.78
N LYS A 328 -35.79 3.07 5.09
CA LYS A 328 -36.45 1.90 5.70
C LYS A 328 -37.98 2.02 5.80
N GLY A 329 -38.56 3.17 5.47
CA GLY A 329 -39.98 3.47 5.67
C GLY A 329 -40.36 3.89 7.10
N GLU A 330 -39.38 4.12 7.98
CA GLU A 330 -39.58 4.61 9.36
C GLU A 330 -39.69 6.15 9.35
N VAL A 331 -40.70 6.69 8.68
CA VAL A 331 -40.78 8.11 8.29
C VAL A 331 -40.94 9.06 9.48
N GLU A 332 -41.68 8.67 10.51
CA GLU A 332 -41.88 9.47 11.73
C GLU A 332 -40.56 9.67 12.47
N ARG A 333 -39.77 8.60 12.61
CA ARG A 333 -38.42 8.65 13.21
C ARG A 333 -37.46 9.50 12.39
N ALA A 334 -37.63 9.50 11.06
CA ALA A 334 -36.87 10.38 10.20
C ALA A 334 -37.17 11.86 10.47
N ILE A 335 -38.44 12.22 10.67
CA ILE A 335 -38.86 13.60 10.99
C ILE A 335 -38.32 14.04 12.35
N GLU A 336 -38.38 13.18 13.39
CA GLU A 336 -37.78 13.47 14.71
C GLU A 336 -36.28 13.80 14.59
N ASP A 337 -35.55 13.04 13.77
CA ASP A 337 -34.13 13.26 13.51
C ASP A 337 -33.86 14.54 12.72
N TYR A 338 -34.64 14.86 11.68
CA TYR A 338 -34.49 16.12 10.96
C TYR A 338 -34.85 17.34 11.81
N ASP A 339 -35.89 17.22 12.66
CA ASP A 339 -36.25 18.26 13.64
C ASP A 339 -35.08 18.54 14.58
N ARG A 340 -34.44 17.49 15.10
CA ARG A 340 -33.26 17.65 15.96
C ARG A 340 -32.07 18.23 15.20
N ALA A 341 -31.84 17.84 13.95
CA ALA A 341 -30.79 18.43 13.10
C ALA A 341 -31.01 19.95 12.89
N ILE A 342 -32.24 20.37 12.60
CA ILE A 342 -32.62 21.77 12.40
C ILE A 342 -32.52 22.58 13.70
N GLN A 343 -32.90 22.00 14.85
CA GLN A 343 -32.76 22.64 16.16
C GLN A 343 -31.29 22.91 16.52
N ILE A 344 -30.39 21.98 16.22
CA ILE A 344 -28.95 22.13 16.47
C ILE A 344 -28.34 23.14 15.49
N ARG A 345 -28.71 23.03 14.19
CA ARG A 345 -28.16 23.87 13.13
C ARG A 345 -29.19 24.16 12.03
N SER A 346 -29.76 25.36 12.09
CA SER A 346 -30.82 25.84 11.19
C SER A 346 -30.33 26.47 9.88
N ASP A 347 -29.02 26.53 9.63
CA ASP A 347 -28.46 27.13 8.41
C ASP A 347 -28.23 26.12 7.26
N ASN A 348 -28.44 24.83 7.51
CA ASN A 348 -28.24 23.79 6.50
C ASN A 348 -29.56 23.44 5.78
N VAL A 349 -29.67 23.95 4.56
CA VAL A 349 -30.80 23.75 3.63
C VAL A 349 -31.18 22.28 3.38
N LEU A 350 -30.22 21.35 3.40
CA LEU A 350 -30.51 19.93 3.16
C LEU A 350 -31.41 19.33 4.23
N PHE A 351 -31.35 19.84 5.47
CA PHE A 351 -32.17 19.33 6.56
C PHE A 351 -33.66 19.63 6.33
N TYR A 352 -33.97 20.86 5.91
CA TYR A 352 -35.33 21.26 5.51
C TYR A 352 -35.81 20.49 4.29
N ASN A 353 -34.97 20.32 3.26
CA ASN A 353 -35.33 19.53 2.09
C ASN A 353 -35.66 18.07 2.47
N ASN A 354 -34.80 17.42 3.26
CA ASN A 354 -35.01 16.03 3.65
C ASN A 354 -36.25 15.85 4.55
N ARG A 355 -36.51 16.81 5.45
CA ARG A 355 -37.76 16.85 6.23
C ARG A 355 -38.98 17.10 5.37
N ALA A 356 -38.92 18.02 4.41
CA ALA A 356 -40.01 18.28 3.47
C ALA A 356 -40.41 16.99 2.72
N ILE A 357 -39.45 16.25 2.18
CA ILE A 357 -39.72 14.98 1.51
C ILE A 357 -40.40 13.98 2.46
N ALA A 358 -39.92 13.85 3.70
CA ALA A 358 -40.56 12.98 4.70
C ALA A 358 -41.99 13.44 5.06
N LEU A 359 -42.24 14.74 5.15
CA LEU A 359 -43.56 15.31 5.40
C LEU A 359 -44.52 15.09 4.21
N LEU A 360 -44.04 15.12 2.96
CA LEU A 360 -44.83 14.74 1.79
C LEU A 360 -45.27 13.26 1.86
N HIS A 361 -44.41 12.35 2.33
CA HIS A 361 -44.79 10.94 2.52
C HIS A 361 -45.93 10.79 3.54
N LEU A 362 -45.96 11.62 4.59
CA LEU A 362 -47.03 11.61 5.62
C LEU A 362 -48.22 12.52 5.28
N GLN A 363 -48.27 13.12 4.08
CA GLN A 363 -49.33 14.06 3.66
C GLN A 363 -49.46 15.30 4.57
N GLU A 364 -48.37 15.69 5.23
CA GLU A 364 -48.26 16.87 6.10
C GLU A 364 -47.99 18.14 5.28
N TRP A 365 -48.91 18.42 4.35
CA TRP A 365 -48.75 19.34 3.22
C TRP A 365 -48.25 20.74 3.59
N GLU A 366 -48.88 21.41 4.56
CA GLU A 366 -48.52 22.77 4.96
C GLU A 366 -47.09 22.86 5.55
N LYS A 367 -46.68 21.83 6.31
CA LYS A 367 -45.31 21.75 6.86
C LYS A 367 -44.31 21.52 5.74
N ALA A 368 -44.59 20.58 4.82
CA ALA A 368 -43.74 20.30 3.66
C ALA A 368 -43.56 21.54 2.77
N LYS A 369 -44.65 22.26 2.48
CA LYS A 369 -44.66 23.51 1.70
C LYS A 369 -43.86 24.63 2.36
N SER A 370 -43.91 24.74 3.69
CA SER A 370 -43.07 25.66 4.46
C SER A 370 -41.59 25.34 4.29
N ASP A 371 -41.20 24.08 4.46
CA ASP A 371 -39.79 23.65 4.34
C ASP A 371 -39.25 23.76 2.91
N LEU A 372 -40.04 23.41 1.89
CA LEU A 372 -39.68 23.67 0.48
C LEU A 372 -39.51 25.16 0.20
N THR A 373 -40.33 26.02 0.83
CA THR A 373 -40.21 27.48 0.70
C THR A 373 -38.95 27.99 1.37
N ILE A 374 -38.60 27.48 2.57
CA ILE A 374 -37.32 27.79 3.23
C ILE A 374 -36.15 27.36 2.35
N ALA A 375 -36.15 26.13 1.84
CA ALA A 375 -35.05 25.60 1.03
C ALA A 375 -34.84 26.38 -0.27
N ARG A 376 -35.93 26.74 -0.96
CA ARG A 376 -35.90 27.62 -2.14
C ARG A 376 -35.38 29.03 -1.80
N ASN A 377 -35.80 29.62 -0.68
CA ASN A 377 -35.34 30.93 -0.24
C ASN A 377 -33.85 30.94 0.17
N MET A 378 -33.30 29.78 0.57
CA MET A 378 -31.87 29.56 0.80
C MET A 378 -31.06 29.34 -0.49
N GLY A 379 -31.68 29.48 -1.66
CA GLY A 379 -31.01 29.48 -2.97
C GLY A 379 -30.79 28.11 -3.60
N VAL A 380 -31.48 27.07 -3.13
CA VAL A 380 -31.37 25.71 -3.67
C VAL A 380 -32.45 25.40 -4.70
N ASP A 381 -32.06 24.69 -5.75
CA ASP A 381 -32.97 24.09 -6.73
C ASP A 381 -33.71 22.89 -6.10
N ILE A 382 -34.87 23.18 -5.50
CA ILE A 382 -35.75 22.17 -4.90
C ILE A 382 -36.33 21.19 -5.94
N VAL A 383 -36.40 21.59 -7.22
CA VAL A 383 -36.85 20.72 -8.32
C VAL A 383 -35.78 19.67 -8.62
N ALA A 384 -34.51 20.07 -8.71
CA ALA A 384 -33.39 19.14 -8.88
C ALA A 384 -33.23 18.19 -7.68
N LEU A 385 -33.38 18.69 -6.45
CA LEU A 385 -33.33 17.84 -5.25
C LEU A 385 -34.50 16.85 -5.19
N PHE A 386 -35.74 17.25 -5.47
CA PHE A 386 -36.85 16.30 -5.58
C PHE A 386 -36.57 15.25 -6.66
N ARG A 387 -36.06 15.67 -7.82
CA ARG A 387 -35.70 14.79 -8.95
C ARG A 387 -34.58 13.80 -8.67
N SER A 388 -33.75 14.04 -7.65
CA SER A 388 -32.75 13.08 -7.18
C SER A 388 -33.36 11.89 -6.40
N SER A 389 -34.58 12.05 -5.86
CA SER A 389 -35.29 11.00 -5.11
C SER A 389 -36.43 10.35 -5.91
N PHE A 390 -37.05 11.10 -6.84
CA PHE A 390 -38.21 10.66 -7.63
C PHE A 390 -38.09 11.21 -9.07
N SER A 391 -38.26 10.35 -10.07
CA SER A 391 -38.11 10.74 -11.48
C SER A 391 -39.13 11.80 -11.94
N SER A 392 -40.30 11.84 -11.30
CA SER A 392 -41.36 12.83 -11.52
C SER A 392 -42.29 12.92 -10.31
N ILE A 393 -43.23 13.87 -10.34
CA ILE A 393 -44.32 13.94 -9.34
C ILE A 393 -45.20 12.69 -9.46
N VAL A 394 -45.51 12.23 -10.68
CA VAL A 394 -46.29 11.01 -10.93
C VAL A 394 -45.63 9.78 -10.32
N ASP A 395 -44.31 9.62 -10.47
CA ASP A 395 -43.54 8.52 -9.84
C ASP A 395 -43.60 8.56 -8.30
N PHE A 396 -43.60 9.76 -7.71
CA PHE A 396 -43.81 9.93 -6.27
C PHE A 396 -45.24 9.54 -5.85
N GLU A 397 -46.25 10.02 -6.57
CA GLU A 397 -47.67 9.76 -6.33
C GLU A 397 -48.02 8.28 -6.47
N GLU A 398 -47.55 7.61 -7.53
CA GLU A 398 -47.70 6.18 -7.76
C GLU A 398 -47.03 5.37 -6.63
N LYS A 399 -45.77 5.69 -6.30
CA LYS A 399 -44.96 4.97 -5.32
C LYS A 399 -45.55 4.98 -3.91
N TYR A 400 -46.17 6.09 -3.50
CA TYR A 400 -46.79 6.21 -2.17
C TYR A 400 -48.31 6.10 -2.19
N SER A 401 -48.94 5.99 -3.37
CA SER A 401 -50.40 5.95 -3.56
C SER A 401 -51.10 7.18 -2.95
N ILE A 402 -50.58 8.37 -3.24
CA ILE A 402 -51.05 9.67 -2.76
C ILE A 402 -51.18 10.66 -3.92
N GLU A 403 -52.02 11.69 -3.76
CA GLU A 403 -52.22 12.78 -4.73
C GLU A 403 -51.61 14.06 -4.14
N MET A 404 -50.69 14.70 -4.86
CA MET A 404 -49.98 15.89 -4.39
C MET A 404 -50.80 17.16 -4.66
N PRO A 405 -50.98 18.06 -3.67
CA PRO A 405 -51.67 19.33 -3.89
C PRO A 405 -51.05 20.15 -5.02
N GLU A 406 -51.88 20.71 -5.92
CA GLU A 406 -51.45 21.43 -7.13
C GLU A 406 -50.42 22.54 -6.86
N ASP A 407 -50.53 23.23 -5.72
CA ASP A 407 -49.66 24.33 -5.33
C ASP A 407 -48.28 23.87 -4.85
N ILE A 408 -48.20 22.67 -4.25
CA ILE A 408 -46.93 22.00 -3.92
C ILE A 408 -46.32 21.39 -5.19
N ALA A 409 -47.14 20.76 -6.03
CA ALA A 409 -46.70 20.21 -7.31
C ALA A 409 -46.09 21.31 -8.19
N ALA A 410 -46.71 22.49 -8.26
CA ALA A 410 -46.20 23.66 -8.96
C ALA A 410 -44.85 24.19 -8.42
N MET A 411 -44.54 23.96 -7.13
CA MET A 411 -43.21 24.28 -6.57
C MET A 411 -42.13 23.27 -6.97
N LEU A 412 -42.50 22.07 -7.42
CA LEU A 412 -41.61 20.96 -7.77
C LEU A 412 -41.54 20.70 -9.29
N THR A 413 -42.29 21.47 -10.09
CA THR A 413 -42.13 21.55 -11.54
C THR A 413 -41.12 22.65 -11.93
N PRO A 414 -40.28 22.44 -12.97
CA PRO A 414 -39.49 23.52 -13.56
C PRO A 414 -40.40 24.66 -14.06
N SER A 415 -40.01 25.90 -13.78
CA SER A 415 -40.65 27.14 -14.23
C SER A 415 -40.38 27.47 -15.69
#